data_AF-A0A3D2FME7-F1
#
_entry.id   AF-A0A3D2FME7-F1
#
_cell.length_a   1.000
_cell.length_b   1.000
_cell.length_c   1.000
_cell.angle_alpha   90.00
_cell.angle_beta   90.00
_cell.angle_gamma   90.00
#
_symmetry.space_group_name_H-M   'P 1'
#
loop_
_entity.id
_entity.type
_entity.pdbx_description
1 polymer ?
#
loop_
_entity_poly.entity_id
_entity_poly.type
_entity_poly.pdbx_seq_one_letter_code
_entity_poly.pdbx_strand_id
1 'polypeptide(L)'
;LNPSIQLKSDWVDRTFLADTTTGSFQTLEQNGFAHRTIFSSFNLGMNTKLYGLFPIKIGSIHSIRHVASPTIGYSYSPDYTKPLFGMDLGYFQEYTDSNGETAYFDRFSGTTAGSTPRQERQAMTFSLNNVFQAKKMDEDKEKKIDLFSWRMNTSYNFVADQFPLSNLSSSLRAKVAKKLNLDLRLSHDFYQYDSAIGQRINSLNLNDSGIPKPRLINARLSTGFKFEG
;
A
#
# COMPACT_ATOMS: atom_id res chain seq x y z
N LEU A 1 -9.86 8.61 -11.72
CA LEU A 1 -10.21 8.12 -10.36
C LEU A 1 -10.90 6.78 -10.56
N ASN A 2 -10.44 5.73 -9.89
CA ASN A 2 -10.83 4.35 -10.14
C ASN A 2 -11.23 3.69 -8.80
N PRO A 3 -12.51 3.78 -8.38
CA PRO A 3 -13.02 3.06 -7.22
C PRO A 3 -13.27 1.59 -7.54
N SER A 4 -13.10 0.72 -6.55
CA SER A 4 -13.48 -0.69 -6.62
C SER A 4 -13.86 -1.21 -5.24
N ILE A 5 -14.88 -2.06 -5.17
CA ILE A 5 -15.30 -2.73 -3.94
C ILE A 5 -15.62 -4.19 -4.27
N GLN A 6 -15.20 -5.11 -3.42
CA GLN A 6 -15.53 -6.53 -3.56
C GLN A 6 -16.48 -6.93 -2.44
N LEU A 7 -17.75 -7.13 -2.80
CA LEU A 7 -18.82 -7.55 -1.89
C LEU A 7 -19.03 -9.07 -1.95
N LYS A 8 -19.34 -9.66 -0.80
CA LYS A 8 -19.79 -11.05 -0.65
C LYS A 8 -21.06 -11.05 0.20
N SER A 9 -22.12 -11.67 -0.30
CA SER A 9 -23.36 -11.86 0.44
C SER A 9 -23.62 -13.36 0.63
N ASP A 10 -23.79 -13.77 1.89
CA ASP A 10 -24.01 -15.16 2.29
C ASP A 10 -25.39 -15.28 2.96
N TRP A 11 -26.09 -16.38 2.68
CA TRP A 11 -27.46 -16.65 3.11
C TRP A 11 -27.45 -18.02 3.79
N VAL A 12 -27.91 -18.07 5.04
CA VAL A 12 -27.86 -19.28 5.88
C VAL A 12 -29.21 -19.50 6.56
N ASP A 13 -29.52 -20.75 6.87
CA ASP A 13 -30.73 -21.20 7.56
C ASP A 13 -30.52 -21.42 9.06
N ARG A 14 -29.29 -21.20 9.54
CA ARG A 14 -28.92 -21.25 10.95
C ARG A 14 -27.78 -20.30 11.26
N THR A 15 -27.72 -19.87 12.52
CA THR A 15 -26.61 -19.11 13.11
C THR A 15 -26.30 -19.67 14.49
N PHE A 16 -25.23 -19.18 15.11
CA PHE A 16 -24.85 -19.58 16.45
C PHE A 16 -24.81 -18.37 17.38
N LEU A 17 -25.03 -18.61 18.66
CA LEU A 17 -24.86 -17.64 19.75
C LEU A 17 -23.96 -18.24 20.83
N ALA A 18 -23.23 -17.37 21.52
CA ALA A 18 -22.50 -17.72 22.73
C ALA A 18 -23.45 -17.70 23.92
N ASP A 19 -23.51 -18.80 24.66
CA ASP A 19 -24.11 -18.89 25.98
C ASP A 19 -23.02 -18.92 27.05
N THR A 20 -23.11 -17.95 27.95
CA THR A 20 -22.19 -17.76 29.08
C THR A 20 -22.89 -17.91 30.43
N THR A 21 -24.19 -18.22 30.45
CA THR A 21 -25.02 -18.25 31.66
C THR A 21 -24.66 -19.40 32.61
N THR A 22 -24.08 -20.48 32.09
CA THR A 22 -23.72 -21.69 32.86
C THR A 22 -22.29 -21.69 33.40
N GLY A 23 -21.54 -20.59 33.22
CA GLY A 23 -20.13 -20.47 33.64
C GLY A 23 -19.12 -21.21 32.75
N SER A 24 -19.59 -21.95 31.73
CA SER A 24 -18.78 -22.54 30.66
C SER A 24 -19.27 -22.04 29.31
N PHE A 25 -18.36 -21.73 28.40
CA PHE A 25 -18.71 -21.30 27.04
C PHE A 25 -19.42 -22.45 26.30
N GLN A 26 -20.67 -22.20 25.90
CA GLN A 26 -21.43 -23.11 25.05
C GLN A 26 -21.93 -22.41 23.80
N THR A 27 -21.95 -23.14 22.69
CA THR A 27 -22.51 -22.65 21.42
C THR A 27 -23.96 -23.08 21.31
N LEU A 28 -24.88 -22.12 21.25
CA LEU A 28 -26.30 -22.37 20.99
C LEU A 28 -26.59 -22.22 19.49
N GLU A 29 -27.11 -23.27 18.87
CA GLU A 29 -27.58 -23.22 17.48
C GLU A 29 -28.96 -22.56 17.42
N GLN A 30 -29.06 -21.50 16.60
CA GLN A 30 -30.30 -20.79 16.34
C GLN A 30 -30.72 -21.05 14.89
N ASN A 31 -31.78 -21.85 14.73
CA ASN A 31 -32.40 -22.10 13.43
C ASN A 31 -33.20 -20.87 12.99
N GLY A 32 -33.10 -20.53 11.72
CA GLY A 32 -33.77 -19.39 11.13
C GLY A 32 -32.96 -18.76 10.01
N PHE A 33 -33.66 -18.10 9.10
CA PHE A 33 -33.02 -17.40 7.99
C PHE A 33 -32.18 -16.21 8.49
N ALA A 34 -30.90 -16.17 8.10
CA ALA A 34 -30.01 -15.05 8.34
C ALA A 34 -29.17 -14.75 7.10
N HIS A 35 -28.72 -13.51 6.97
CA HIS A 35 -27.86 -13.09 5.87
C HIS A 35 -26.69 -12.25 6.40
N ARG A 36 -25.55 -12.34 5.70
CA ARG A 36 -24.35 -11.56 5.99
C ARG A 36 -23.84 -10.93 4.70
N THR A 37 -23.61 -9.63 4.70
CA THR A 37 -23.00 -8.93 3.56
C THR A 37 -21.74 -8.21 4.01
N ILE A 38 -20.60 -8.61 3.46
CA ILE A 38 -19.29 -8.04 3.78
C ILE A 38 -18.61 -7.53 2.51
N PHE A 39 -17.71 -6.55 2.65
CA PHE A 39 -16.70 -6.28 1.64
C PHE A 39 -15.32 -6.66 2.15
N SER A 40 -14.56 -7.37 1.33
CA SER A 40 -13.19 -7.76 1.68
C SER A 40 -12.20 -6.61 1.52
N SER A 41 -12.45 -5.73 0.55
CA SER A 41 -11.66 -4.53 0.33
C SER A 41 -12.44 -3.48 -0.43
N PHE A 42 -12.30 -2.23 -0.01
CA PHE A 42 -12.60 -1.02 -0.78
C PHE A 42 -11.27 -0.41 -1.24
N ASN A 43 -11.11 -0.14 -2.53
CA ASN A 43 -9.92 0.49 -3.07
C ASN A 43 -10.29 1.72 -3.91
N LEU A 44 -9.53 2.81 -3.77
CA LEU A 44 -9.68 4.04 -4.53
C LEU A 44 -8.34 4.44 -5.12
N GLY A 45 -8.21 4.36 -6.45
CA GLY A 45 -7.01 4.77 -7.17
C GLY A 45 -7.15 6.12 -7.87
N MET A 46 -6.16 6.99 -7.74
CA MET A 46 -6.02 8.21 -8.54
C MET A 46 -4.66 8.22 -9.23
N ASN A 47 -4.65 8.50 -10.52
CA ASN A 47 -3.43 8.68 -11.29
C ASN A 47 -3.54 9.94 -12.16
N THR A 48 -2.41 10.56 -12.43
CA THR A 48 -2.32 11.64 -13.42
C THR A 48 -1.01 11.54 -14.17
N LYS A 49 -0.88 12.28 -15.27
CA LYS A 49 0.35 12.43 -16.04
C LYS A 49 0.64 13.90 -16.21
N LEU A 50 1.79 14.32 -15.69
CA LEU A 50 2.32 15.67 -15.82
C LEU A 50 3.46 15.62 -16.84
N TYR A 51 3.45 16.56 -17.78
CA TYR A 51 4.46 16.67 -18.82
C TYR A 51 5.24 17.96 -18.64
N GLY A 52 6.57 17.84 -18.59
CA GLY A 52 7.51 18.95 -18.64
C GLY A 52 8.37 18.87 -19.90
N LEU A 53 8.62 20.01 -20.54
CA LEU A 53 9.55 20.12 -21.66
C LEU A 53 10.58 21.20 -21.34
N PHE A 54 11.84 20.81 -21.32
CA PHE A 54 12.97 21.67 -21.03
C PHE A 54 13.78 21.89 -22.31
N PRO A 55 13.76 23.08 -22.92
CA PRO A 55 14.48 23.38 -24.16
C PRO A 55 15.97 23.61 -23.88
N ILE A 56 16.65 22.56 -23.41
CA ILE A 56 18.08 22.58 -23.11
C ILE A 56 18.82 22.06 -24.33
N LYS A 57 19.67 22.91 -24.93
CA LYS A 57 20.54 22.55 -26.06
C LYS A 57 21.92 22.16 -25.55
N ILE A 58 22.25 20.87 -25.56
CA ILE A 58 23.57 20.35 -25.19
C ILE A 58 24.04 19.39 -26.28
N GLY A 59 25.02 19.83 -27.08
CA GLY A 59 25.51 19.08 -28.24
C GLY A 59 24.37 18.75 -29.21
N SER A 60 24.16 17.46 -29.48
CA SER A 60 23.07 16.98 -30.36
C SER A 60 21.68 16.91 -29.68
N ILE A 61 21.60 17.11 -28.36
CA ILE A 61 20.34 17.13 -27.60
C ILE A 61 19.73 18.51 -27.72
N HIS A 62 18.49 18.59 -28.19
CA HIS A 62 17.76 19.83 -28.42
C HIS A 62 16.76 20.17 -27.31
N SER A 63 16.20 19.13 -26.67
CA SER A 63 15.31 19.28 -25.52
C SER A 63 15.28 18.02 -24.68
N ILE A 64 14.91 18.19 -23.40
CA ILE A 64 14.62 17.11 -22.46
C ILE A 64 13.13 17.15 -22.13
N ARG A 65 12.45 16.03 -22.30
CA ARG A 65 11.08 15.83 -21.87
C ARG A 65 11.07 15.04 -20.57
N HIS A 66 10.32 15.51 -19.58
CA HIS A 66 10.02 14.78 -18.36
C HIS A 66 8.54 14.42 -18.33
N VAL A 67 8.24 13.17 -18.01
CA VAL A 67 6.88 12.69 -17.78
C VAL A 67 6.82 12.18 -16.34
N ALA A 68 6.09 12.89 -15.49
CA ALA A 68 5.82 12.48 -14.12
C ALA A 68 4.43 11.85 -14.05
N SER A 69 4.35 10.60 -13.60
CA SER A 69 3.10 9.86 -13.44
C SER A 69 2.89 9.52 -11.95
N PRO A 70 2.37 10.46 -11.14
CA PRO A 70 1.99 10.17 -9.76
C PRO A 70 0.76 9.26 -9.72
N THR A 71 0.75 8.36 -8.76
CA THR A 71 -0.38 7.47 -8.44
C THR A 71 -0.56 7.43 -6.93
N ILE A 72 -1.78 7.68 -6.49
CA ILE A 72 -2.23 7.57 -5.10
C ILE A 72 -3.26 6.46 -5.04
N GLY A 73 -3.13 5.54 -4.10
CA GLY A 73 -4.11 4.46 -3.90
C GLY A 73 -4.50 4.36 -2.45
N TYR A 74 -5.79 4.41 -2.13
CA TYR A 74 -6.32 4.14 -0.80
C TYR A 74 -6.96 2.74 -0.77
N SER A 75 -6.74 1.99 0.30
CA SER A 75 -7.35 0.67 0.52
C SER A 75 -7.88 0.55 1.94
N TYR A 76 -9.09 0.00 2.09
CA TYR A 76 -9.75 -0.23 3.37
C TYR A 76 -10.41 -1.61 3.42
N SER A 77 -10.13 -2.35 4.50
CA SER A 77 -10.80 -3.59 4.90
C SER A 77 -11.24 -3.43 6.35
N PRO A 78 -12.52 -3.63 6.68
CA PRO A 78 -13.03 -3.37 8.02
C PRO A 78 -12.76 -4.54 8.97
N ASP A 79 -12.71 -4.22 10.26
CA ASP A 79 -12.90 -5.16 11.36
C ASP A 79 -14.40 -5.18 11.71
N TYR A 80 -15.08 -6.29 11.40
CA TYR A 80 -16.52 -6.41 11.64
C TYR A 80 -16.89 -6.68 13.10
N THR A 81 -15.91 -6.83 14.01
CA THR A 81 -16.20 -6.83 15.46
C THR A 81 -16.57 -5.45 15.98
N LYS A 82 -16.27 -4.39 15.21
CA LYS A 82 -16.55 -3.00 15.53
C LYS A 82 -17.69 -2.46 14.66
N PRO A 83 -18.39 -1.40 15.10
CA PRO A 83 -19.39 -0.72 14.27
C PRO A 83 -18.79 -0.22 12.95
N LEU A 84 -19.42 -0.57 11.84
CA LEU A 84 -19.04 -0.11 10.51
C LEU A 84 -19.88 1.11 10.13
N PHE A 85 -19.25 2.26 9.89
CA PHE A 85 -19.93 3.54 9.65
C PHE A 85 -20.94 3.92 10.75
N GLY A 86 -20.65 3.56 12.01
CA GLY A 86 -21.52 3.81 13.15
C GLY A 86 -22.68 2.81 13.31
N MET A 87 -22.73 1.77 12.47
CA MET A 87 -23.73 0.71 12.55
C MET A 87 -23.08 -0.60 12.99
N ASP A 88 -23.57 -1.17 14.09
CA ASP A 88 -23.28 -2.57 14.41
C ASP A 88 -24.12 -3.46 13.48
N LEU A 89 -23.43 -4.30 12.70
CA LEU A 89 -24.08 -5.23 11.77
C LEU A 89 -24.56 -6.50 12.48
N GLY A 90 -24.25 -6.67 13.77
CA GLY A 90 -24.69 -7.78 14.59
C GLY A 90 -24.12 -9.12 14.13
N TYR A 91 -22.95 -9.12 13.49
CA TYR A 91 -22.20 -10.35 13.15
C TYR A 91 -21.43 -10.87 14.37
N PHE A 92 -20.95 -9.90 15.14
CA PHE A 92 -20.45 -9.90 16.52
C PHE A 92 -21.48 -10.25 17.59
N GLN A 93 -21.25 -11.25 18.45
CA GLN A 93 -21.75 -11.19 19.84
C GLN A 93 -20.56 -10.94 20.77
N GLU A 94 -20.63 -9.85 21.55
CA GLU A 94 -19.67 -9.56 22.61
C GLU A 94 -20.02 -10.37 23.88
N TYR A 95 -19.03 -10.96 24.53
CA TYR A 95 -19.18 -11.65 25.80
C TYR A 95 -17.91 -11.53 26.65
N THR A 96 -18.03 -11.73 27.96
CA THR A 96 -16.88 -11.77 28.86
C THR A 96 -16.39 -13.20 29.00
N ASP A 97 -15.09 -13.43 28.77
CA ASP A 97 -14.49 -14.74 28.90
C ASP A 97 -14.21 -15.12 30.37
N SER A 98 -13.65 -16.32 30.59
CA SER A 98 -13.30 -16.81 31.93
C SER A 98 -12.22 -16.00 32.65
N ASN A 99 -11.45 -15.20 31.91
CA ASN A 99 -10.40 -14.34 32.46
C ASN A 99 -10.92 -12.92 32.76
N GLY A 100 -12.19 -12.63 32.47
CA GLY A 100 -12.77 -11.30 32.62
C GLY A 100 -12.52 -10.38 31.43
N GLU A 101 -11.99 -10.90 30.32
CA GLU A 101 -11.66 -10.13 29.13
C GLU A 101 -12.82 -10.11 28.13
N THR A 102 -12.93 -9.02 27.38
CA THR A 102 -13.90 -8.91 26.28
C THR A 102 -13.51 -9.86 25.14
N ALA A 103 -14.44 -10.74 24.78
CA ALA A 103 -14.32 -11.65 23.65
C ALA A 103 -15.47 -11.47 22.66
N TYR A 104 -15.24 -11.89 21.42
CA TYR A 104 -16.22 -11.79 20.34
C TYR A 104 -16.49 -13.16 19.75
N PHE A 105 -17.77 -13.51 19.66
CA PHE A 105 -18.27 -14.71 19.03
C PHE A 105 -18.91 -14.39 17.67
N ASP A 106 -18.43 -15.03 16.62
CA ASP A 106 -18.96 -14.84 15.26
C ASP A 106 -20.19 -15.72 15.05
N ARG A 107 -21.34 -15.10 14.86
CA ARG A 107 -22.63 -15.79 14.69
C ARG A 107 -22.69 -16.67 13.44
N PHE A 108 -21.81 -16.42 12.46
CA PHE A 108 -21.75 -17.17 11.21
C PHE A 108 -20.66 -18.26 11.21
N SER A 109 -19.84 -18.33 12.26
CA SER A 109 -18.82 -19.37 12.39
C SER A 109 -19.46 -20.76 12.40
N GLY A 110 -18.96 -21.68 11.57
CA GLY A 110 -19.53 -23.04 11.44
C GLY A 110 -20.72 -23.17 10.48
N THR A 111 -21.20 -22.05 9.90
CA THR A 111 -22.17 -22.07 8.79
C THR A 111 -21.45 -22.14 7.43
N THR A 112 -22.19 -22.30 6.34
CA THR A 112 -21.64 -22.23 4.97
C THR A 112 -21.09 -20.83 4.61
N ALA A 113 -21.46 -19.79 5.35
CA ALA A 113 -20.91 -18.45 5.17
C ALA A 113 -19.42 -18.38 5.57
N GLY A 114 -18.97 -19.25 6.49
CA GLY A 114 -17.62 -19.23 7.06
C GLY A 114 -17.39 -18.04 7.99
N SER A 115 -16.14 -17.81 8.41
CA SER A 115 -15.80 -16.75 9.37
C SER A 115 -15.92 -15.33 8.79
N THR A 116 -16.33 -14.41 9.64
CA THR A 116 -16.41 -12.97 9.38
C THR A 116 -15.04 -12.32 9.66
N PRO A 117 -14.53 -11.41 8.80
CA PRO A 117 -13.24 -10.74 9.03
C PRO A 117 -13.20 -9.91 10.32
N ARG A 118 -12.08 -9.99 11.05
CA ARG A 118 -11.87 -9.31 12.36
C ARG A 118 -10.63 -8.42 12.41
N GLN A 119 -10.04 -8.13 11.25
CA GLN A 119 -8.81 -7.37 11.17
C GLN A 119 -9.00 -6.17 10.27
N GLU A 120 -8.84 -5.00 10.86
CA GLU A 120 -8.87 -3.75 10.12
C GLU A 120 -7.56 -3.58 9.34
N ARG A 121 -7.68 -3.20 8.07
CA ARG A 121 -6.56 -2.77 7.25
C ARG A 121 -6.93 -1.48 6.58
N GLN A 122 -6.11 -0.46 6.76
CA GLN A 122 -6.32 0.83 6.14
C GLN A 122 -4.97 1.39 5.73
N ALA A 123 -4.79 1.64 4.43
CA ALA A 123 -3.52 2.12 3.92
C ALA A 123 -3.69 3.10 2.75
N MET A 124 -2.74 4.02 2.64
CA MET A 124 -2.59 4.91 1.49
C MET A 124 -1.22 4.68 0.86
N THR A 125 -1.20 4.34 -0.41
CA THR A 125 0.00 4.15 -1.21
C THR A 125 0.26 5.39 -2.05
N PHE A 126 1.52 5.79 -2.13
CA PHE A 126 1.98 6.84 -3.03
C PHE A 126 3.07 6.26 -3.92
N SER A 127 2.96 6.46 -5.22
CA SER A 127 4.03 6.18 -6.15
C SER A 127 4.17 7.28 -7.19
N LEU A 128 5.41 7.53 -7.59
CA LEU A 128 5.73 8.49 -8.63
C LEU A 128 6.68 7.85 -9.62
N ASN A 129 6.22 7.72 -10.86
CA ASN A 129 7.05 7.25 -11.96
C ASN A 129 7.49 8.44 -12.82
N ASN A 130 8.78 8.71 -12.83
CA ASN A 130 9.40 9.74 -13.65
C ASN A 130 10.06 9.10 -14.87
N VAL A 131 9.82 9.62 -16.06
CA VAL A 131 10.51 9.21 -17.29
C VAL A 131 11.13 10.43 -17.92
N PHE A 132 12.44 10.37 -18.17
CA PHE A 132 13.20 11.42 -18.83
C PHE A 132 13.60 10.96 -20.22
N GLN A 133 13.25 11.75 -21.24
CA GLN A 133 13.53 11.48 -22.65
C GLN A 133 14.28 12.68 -23.24
N ALA A 134 15.26 12.42 -24.11
CA ALA A 134 15.89 13.46 -24.91
C ALA A 134 15.31 13.45 -26.33
N LYS A 135 15.17 14.64 -26.92
CA LYS A 135 15.07 14.80 -28.36
C LYS A 135 16.46 15.14 -28.91
N LYS A 136 16.97 14.28 -29.80
CA LYS A 136 18.19 14.49 -30.57
C LYS A 136 17.83 14.88 -32.00
N MET A 137 18.61 15.78 -32.59
CA MET A 137 18.58 16.02 -34.04
C MET A 137 19.67 15.19 -34.71
N ASP A 138 19.30 14.43 -35.72
CA ASP A 138 20.20 13.54 -36.47
C ASP A 138 19.86 13.67 -37.94
N GLU A 139 20.74 14.29 -38.74
CA GLU A 139 20.54 14.56 -40.18
C GLU A 139 19.16 15.19 -40.47
N ASP A 140 18.85 16.29 -39.76
CA ASP A 140 17.57 17.02 -39.82
C ASP A 140 16.31 16.22 -39.42
N LYS A 141 16.46 15.01 -38.88
CA LYS A 141 15.37 14.21 -38.31
C LYS A 141 15.38 14.23 -36.79
N GLU A 142 14.22 14.48 -36.18
CA GLU A 142 14.04 14.33 -34.74
C GLU A 142 14.03 12.85 -34.34
N LYS A 143 14.95 12.46 -33.45
CA LYS A 143 14.95 11.14 -32.79
C LYS A 143 14.69 11.30 -31.29
N LYS A 144 13.75 10.51 -30.76
CA LYS A 144 13.45 10.44 -29.32
C LYS A 144 14.25 9.31 -28.68
N ILE A 145 14.88 9.58 -27.55
CA ILE A 145 15.71 8.61 -26.82
C ILE A 145 15.31 8.65 -25.34
N ASP A 146 14.99 7.51 -24.75
CA ASP A 146 14.79 7.40 -23.30
C ASP A 146 16.15 7.49 -22.60
N LEU A 147 16.28 8.43 -21.66
CA LEU A 147 17.50 8.61 -20.86
C LEU A 147 17.46 7.66 -19.67
N PHE A 148 16.46 7.86 -18.81
CA PHE A 148 16.23 7.02 -17.65
C PHE A 148 14.78 7.13 -17.16
N SER A 149 14.39 6.15 -16.38
CA SER A 149 13.17 6.17 -15.58
C SER A 149 13.54 6.10 -14.11
N TRP A 150 12.80 6.83 -13.28
CA TRP A 150 12.97 6.84 -11.84
C TRP A 150 11.61 6.65 -11.18
N ARG A 151 11.42 5.47 -10.59
CA ARG A 151 10.23 5.09 -9.85
C ARG A 151 10.48 5.27 -8.36
N MET A 152 9.54 5.90 -7.68
CA MET A 152 9.50 6.03 -6.23
C MET A 152 8.19 5.45 -5.72
N ASN A 153 8.21 4.80 -4.55
CA ASN A 153 7.01 4.35 -3.87
C ASN A 153 7.18 4.34 -2.34
N THR A 154 6.09 4.66 -1.65
CA THR A 154 5.94 4.57 -0.19
C THR A 154 4.46 4.32 0.12
N SER A 155 4.14 4.02 1.37
CA SER A 155 2.78 3.81 1.85
C SER A 155 2.63 4.21 3.30
N TYR A 156 1.45 4.65 3.70
CA TYR A 156 1.07 4.95 5.07
C TYR A 156 0.03 3.93 5.52
N ASN A 157 0.27 3.24 6.64
CA ASN A 157 -0.68 2.33 7.29
C ASN A 157 -1.37 3.08 8.43
N PHE A 158 -2.68 3.32 8.32
CA PHE A 158 -3.44 4.08 9.32
C PHE A 158 -3.75 3.28 10.59
N VAL A 159 -3.62 1.95 10.55
CA VAL A 159 -3.94 1.06 11.67
C VAL A 159 -2.68 0.69 12.47
N ALA A 160 -1.49 1.06 12.01
CA ALA A 160 -0.24 0.71 12.68
C ALA A 160 0.08 1.64 13.86
N ASP A 161 0.31 1.07 15.04
CA ASP A 161 0.73 1.82 16.23
C ASP A 161 2.16 2.38 16.10
N GLN A 162 3.00 1.70 15.34
CA GLN A 162 4.40 2.05 15.15
C GLN A 162 4.79 1.99 13.68
N PHE A 163 5.60 2.96 13.27
CA PHE A 163 6.13 3.09 11.92
C PHE A 163 5.06 3.06 10.81
N PRO A 164 3.96 3.85 10.92
CA PRO A 164 2.89 3.83 9.93
C PRO A 164 3.36 4.20 8.52
N LEU A 165 4.38 5.06 8.37
CA LEU A 165 4.98 5.40 7.08
C LEU A 165 6.03 4.36 6.67
N SER A 166 5.79 3.66 5.57
CA SER A 166 6.71 2.67 5.01
C SER A 166 7.93 3.34 4.39
N ASN A 167 9.03 2.59 4.32
CA ASN A 167 10.25 3.05 3.65
C ASN A 167 9.98 3.57 2.23
N LEU A 168 10.70 4.62 1.83
CA LEU A 168 10.72 5.11 0.46
C LEU A 168 11.65 4.21 -0.36
N SER A 169 11.08 3.33 -1.16
CA SER A 169 11.84 2.59 -2.16
C SER A 169 11.88 3.37 -3.47
N SER A 170 13.07 3.40 -4.07
CA SER A 170 13.34 4.09 -5.33
C SER A 170 14.08 3.16 -6.28
N SER A 171 13.74 3.19 -7.56
CA SER A 171 14.43 2.47 -8.63
C SER A 171 14.71 3.41 -9.79
N LEU A 172 16.00 3.60 -10.09
CA LEU A 172 16.46 4.32 -11.27
C LEU A 172 16.95 3.30 -12.29
N ARG A 173 16.38 3.36 -13.49
CA ARG A 173 16.75 2.49 -14.61
C ARG A 173 17.12 3.31 -15.83
N ALA A 174 18.30 3.03 -16.40
CA ALA A 174 18.79 3.69 -17.60
C ALA A 174 19.23 2.66 -18.65
N LYS A 175 19.02 2.99 -19.93
CA LYS A 175 19.52 2.24 -21.08
C LYS A 175 20.52 3.11 -21.84
N VAL A 176 21.81 2.86 -21.63
CA VAL A 176 22.87 3.63 -22.27
C VAL A 176 23.26 2.98 -23.58
N ALA A 177 23.13 3.74 -24.68
CA ALA A 177 23.53 3.35 -26.03
C ALA A 177 23.01 1.97 -26.50
N LYS A 178 21.86 1.52 -25.97
CA LYS A 178 21.26 0.19 -26.20
C LYS A 178 22.12 -1.03 -25.80
N LYS A 179 23.32 -0.82 -25.26
CA LYS A 179 24.29 -1.87 -24.91
C LYS A 179 24.41 -2.10 -23.41
N LEU A 180 24.12 -1.08 -22.61
CA LEU A 180 24.27 -1.10 -21.16
C LEU A 180 22.93 -0.82 -20.48
N ASN A 181 22.48 -1.75 -19.64
CA ASN A 181 21.34 -1.56 -18.75
C ASN A 181 21.86 -1.30 -17.34
N LEU A 182 21.43 -0.20 -16.72
CA LEU A 182 21.72 0.13 -15.33
C LEU A 182 20.41 0.10 -14.52
N ASP A 183 20.43 -0.54 -13.35
CA ASP A 183 19.32 -0.58 -12.38
C ASP A 183 19.89 -0.27 -10.99
N LEU A 184 19.61 0.94 -10.48
CA LEU A 184 19.94 1.36 -9.13
C LEU A 184 18.68 1.31 -8.27
N ARG A 185 18.72 0.54 -7.19
CA ARG A 185 17.65 0.45 -6.19
C ARG A 185 18.12 1.06 -4.89
N LEU A 186 17.32 1.95 -4.34
CA LEU A 186 17.57 2.63 -3.07
C LEU A 186 16.38 2.39 -2.15
N SER A 187 16.62 2.26 -0.86
CA SER A 187 15.59 2.24 0.17
C SER A 187 15.96 3.24 1.24
N HIS A 188 15.03 4.13 1.59
CA HIS A 188 15.21 5.12 2.63
C HIS A 188 14.17 4.95 3.74
N ASP A 189 14.60 5.14 4.97
CA ASP A 189 13.77 5.09 6.17
C ASP A 189 13.45 6.51 6.63
N PHE A 190 12.16 6.82 6.83
CA PHE A 190 11.71 8.13 7.28
C PHE A 190 11.90 8.37 8.77
N TYR A 191 12.25 7.35 9.55
CA TYR A 191 12.29 7.41 11.00
C TYR A 191 13.69 7.63 11.54
N GLN A 192 13.75 8.19 12.74
CA GLN A 192 14.98 8.29 13.50
C GLN A 192 15.52 6.89 13.83
N TYR A 193 16.84 6.81 13.99
CA TYR A 193 17.53 5.56 14.25
C TYR A 193 18.57 5.78 15.34
N ASP A 194 18.46 5.02 16.41
CA ASP A 194 19.45 5.00 17.48
C ASP A 194 20.54 3.99 17.12
N SER A 195 21.73 4.50 16.82
CA SER A 195 22.88 3.68 16.47
C SER A 195 23.51 2.96 17.66
N ALA A 196 23.27 3.40 18.90
CA ALA A 196 23.83 2.76 20.09
C ALA A 196 23.11 1.44 20.41
N ILE A 197 21.77 1.42 20.27
CA ILE A 197 20.94 0.22 20.50
C ILE A 197 20.56 -0.51 19.21
N GLY A 198 20.82 0.09 18.05
CA GLY A 198 20.56 -0.52 16.74
C GLY A 198 19.08 -0.55 16.32
N GLN A 199 18.25 0.34 16.89
CA GLN A 199 16.79 0.30 16.71
C GLN A 199 16.23 1.58 16.08
N ARG A 200 15.09 1.44 15.41
CA ARG A 200 14.30 2.57 14.91
C ARG A 200 13.55 3.21 16.08
N ILE A 201 13.46 4.53 16.08
CA ILE A 201 12.63 5.29 17.01
C ILE A 201 11.35 5.67 16.26
N ASN A 202 10.18 5.50 16.88
CA ASN A 202 8.87 5.84 16.28
C ASN A 202 8.64 7.37 16.21
N SER A 203 9.59 8.08 15.61
CA SER A 203 9.58 9.52 15.36
C SER A 203 10.19 9.79 13.99
N LEU A 204 9.60 10.70 13.22
CA LEU A 204 10.12 11.06 11.91
C LEU A 204 11.49 11.73 12.04
N ASN A 205 12.39 11.40 11.13
CA ASN A 205 13.68 12.08 10.98
C ASN A 205 13.45 13.37 10.20
N LEU A 206 13.43 14.50 10.89
CA LEU A 206 13.19 15.82 10.32
C LEU A 206 14.48 16.65 10.35
N ASN A 207 14.61 17.60 9.41
CA ASN A 207 15.64 18.64 9.51
C ASN A 207 15.16 19.80 10.41
N ASP A 208 16.03 20.81 10.60
CA ASP A 208 15.73 22.00 11.43
C ASP A 208 14.50 22.79 10.95
N SER A 209 14.07 22.60 9.71
CA SER A 209 12.87 23.21 9.12
C SER A 209 11.62 22.33 9.18
N GLY A 210 11.68 21.18 9.86
CA GLY A 210 10.55 20.24 10.00
C GLY A 210 10.28 19.38 8.75
N ILE A 211 11.18 19.37 7.77
CA ILE A 211 11.03 18.60 6.52
C ILE A 211 11.59 17.19 6.73
N PRO A 212 10.88 16.12 6.32
CA PRO A 212 11.39 14.75 6.37
C PRO A 212 12.72 14.59 5.63
N LYS A 213 13.72 14.06 6.33
CA LYS A 213 15.06 13.73 5.83
C LYS A 213 15.26 12.22 5.93
N PRO A 214 14.68 11.43 5.00
CA PRO A 214 14.76 9.98 5.09
C PRO A 214 16.21 9.49 4.92
N ARG A 215 16.62 8.57 5.79
CA ARG A 215 17.97 8.00 5.83
C ARG A 215 18.10 6.87 4.84
N LEU A 216 19.13 6.87 4.00
CA LEU A 216 19.44 5.73 3.13
C LEU A 216 19.81 4.52 3.98
N ILE A 217 19.07 3.41 3.83
CA ILE A 217 19.31 2.16 4.55
C ILE A 217 19.84 1.03 3.66
N ASN A 218 19.57 1.11 2.35
CA ASN A 218 20.07 0.12 1.39
C ASN A 218 20.26 0.75 0.01
N ALA A 219 21.34 0.35 -0.67
CA ALA A 219 21.62 0.72 -2.05
C ALA A 219 22.14 -0.52 -2.81
N ARG A 220 21.54 -0.81 -3.96
CA ARG A 220 21.95 -1.90 -4.83
C ARG A 220 22.04 -1.42 -6.27
N LEU A 221 23.22 -1.57 -6.87
CA LEU A 221 23.44 -1.35 -8.29
C LEU A 221 23.51 -2.69 -9.01
N SER A 222 22.75 -2.83 -10.09
CA SER A 222 22.82 -3.97 -11.01
C SER A 222 23.10 -3.45 -12.42
N THR A 223 23.97 -4.14 -13.15
CA THR A 223 24.35 -3.78 -14.52
C THR A 223 24.25 -5.00 -15.44
N GLY A 224 23.86 -4.79 -16.68
CA GLY A 224 23.80 -5.85 -17.70
C GLY A 224 24.27 -5.32 -19.06
N PHE A 225 25.23 -6.03 -19.66
CA PHE A 225 25.76 -5.71 -20.98
C PHE A 225 25.17 -6.65 -22.03
N LYS A 226 24.81 -6.10 -23.19
CA LYS A 226 24.46 -6.89 -24.38
C LYS A 226 25.63 -6.81 -25.36
N PHE A 227 26.26 -7.94 -25.61
CA PHE A 227 27.20 -8.11 -26.70
C PHE A 227 26.39 -8.53 -27.94
N GLU A 228 26.55 -7.82 -29.04
CA GLU A 228 26.07 -8.25 -30.36
C GLU A 228 27.32 -8.78 -31.08
N GLY A 229 27.33 -10.09 -31.34
CA GLY A 229 28.29 -10.76 -32.21
C GLY A 229 27.70 -10.93 -33.60
#